data_AF-A0A963AGU5-F1
#
_entry.id   AF-A0A963AGU5-F1
#
_cell.length_a   1.000
_cell.length_b   1.000
_cell.length_c   1.000
_cell.angle_alpha   90.00
_cell.angle_beta   90.00
_cell.angle_gamma   90.00
#
_symmetry.space_group_name_H-M   'P 1'
#
loop_
_entity.id
_entity.type
_entity.pdbx_description
1 polymer ?
#
loop_
_entity_poly.entity_id
_entity_poly.type
_entity_poly.pdbx_seq_one_letter_code
_entity_poly.pdbx_strand_id
1 'polypeptide(L)'
;MLEMMKGNTTMRIGQLLLKLGGIAAGLVFALLGTLRDSFAAADTTEESDRSIQDSDLIGDYNFRTQQFDSGTDPAGWYEDEP
;
A
#
# COMPACT_ATOMS: atom_id res chain seq x y z
N MET A 1 -24.71 51.50 6.04
CA MET A 1 -24.68 50.32 6.95
C MET A 1 -24.67 48.99 6.18
N LEU A 2 -25.52 48.81 5.15
CA LEU A 2 -25.56 47.58 4.34
C LEU A 2 -24.23 47.23 3.60
N GLU A 3 -23.53 48.21 3.01
CA GLU A 3 -22.28 47.94 2.28
C GLU A 3 -21.15 47.44 3.19
N MET A 4 -21.12 47.92 4.43
CA MET A 4 -20.12 47.55 5.44
C MET A 4 -20.31 46.10 5.92
N MET A 5 -21.55 45.61 5.98
CA MET A 5 -21.87 44.21 6.28
C MET A 5 -21.55 43.27 5.11
N LYS A 6 -21.69 43.74 3.86
CA LYS A 6 -21.37 42.97 2.66
C LYS A 6 -19.86 42.72 2.50
N GLY A 7 -19.03 43.73 2.76
CA GLY A 7 -17.56 43.63 2.71
C GLY A 7 -16.96 42.68 3.77
N ASN A 8 -17.53 42.65 4.98
CA ASN A 8 -17.09 41.71 6.02
C ASN A 8 -17.41 40.25 5.65
N THR A 9 -18.52 40.03 4.95
CA THR A 9 -18.96 38.69 4.55
C THR A 9 -18.11 38.14 3.40
N THR A 10 -17.78 38.96 2.40
CA THR A 10 -16.89 38.56 1.29
C THR A 10 -15.47 38.25 1.76
N MET A 11 -14.94 39.03 2.72
CA MET A 11 -13.61 38.78 3.29
C MET A 11 -13.55 37.44 4.05
N ARG A 12 -14.59 37.11 4.82
CA ARG A 12 -14.69 35.82 5.54
C ARG A 12 -14.80 34.63 4.60
N ILE A 13 -15.57 34.76 3.51
CA ILE A 13 -15.69 33.73 2.48
C ILE A 13 -14.34 33.52 1.79
N GLY A 14 -13.61 34.59 1.45
CA GLY A 14 -12.27 34.48 0.87
C GLY A 14 -11.28 33.75 1.77
N GLN A 15 -11.30 34.04 3.08
CA GLN A 15 -10.45 33.35 4.05
C GLN A 15 -10.80 31.86 4.21
N LEU A 16 -12.10 31.52 4.20
CA LEU A 16 -12.56 30.13 4.25
C LEU A 16 -12.13 29.36 3.00
N LEU A 17 -12.29 29.95 1.80
CA LEU A 17 -11.84 29.35 0.55
C LEU A 17 -10.33 29.14 0.51
N LEU A 18 -9.54 30.11 0.99
CA LEU A 18 -8.09 30.00 1.06
C LEU A 18 -7.64 28.85 1.99
N LYS A 19 -8.30 28.72 3.15
CA LYS A 19 -8.02 27.62 4.10
C LYS A 19 -8.38 26.26 3.52
N LEU A 20 -9.56 26.14 2.90
CA LEU A 20 -9.99 24.91 2.25
C LEU A 20 -9.05 24.53 1.09
N GLY A 21 -8.64 25.51 0.29
CA GLY A 21 -7.66 25.30 -0.78
C GLY A 21 -6.31 24.83 -0.25
N GLY A 22 -5.81 25.41 0.84
CA GLY A 22 -4.57 24.98 1.49
C GLY A 22 -4.64 23.56 2.03
N ILE A 23 -5.76 23.18 2.68
CA ILE A 23 -5.98 21.82 3.18
C ILE A 23 -6.03 20.83 2.00
N ALA A 24 -6.77 21.16 0.94
CA ALA A 24 -6.89 20.30 -0.25
C ALA A 24 -5.52 20.10 -0.94
N ALA A 25 -4.75 21.16 -1.12
CA ALA A 25 -3.40 21.08 -1.69
C ALA A 25 -2.47 20.22 -0.83
N GLY A 26 -2.51 20.39 0.50
CA GLY A 26 -1.75 19.56 1.43
C GLY A 26 -2.12 18.08 1.36
N LEU A 27 -3.42 17.77 1.25
CA LEU A 27 -3.91 16.40 1.12
C LEU A 27 -3.42 15.73 -0.18
N VAL A 28 -3.46 16.47 -1.30
CA VAL A 28 -2.93 15.99 -2.58
C VAL A 28 -1.43 15.72 -2.48
N PHE A 29 -0.67 16.61 -1.85
CA PHE A 29 0.77 16.45 -1.69
C PHE A 29 1.12 15.24 -0.82
N ALA A 30 0.38 15.04 0.28
CA ALA A 30 0.53 13.88 1.15
C ALA A 30 0.22 12.58 0.40
N LEU A 31 -0.88 12.55 -0.37
CA LEU A 31 -1.26 11.38 -1.16
C LEU A 31 -0.18 11.03 -2.19
N LEU A 32 0.32 12.02 -2.94
CA LEU A 32 1.40 11.83 -3.91
C LEU A 32 2.69 11.33 -3.24
N GLY A 33 3.01 11.83 -2.04
CA GLY A 33 4.12 11.33 -1.23
C GLY A 33 3.97 9.87 -0.87
N THR A 34 2.81 9.49 -0.31
CA THR A 34 2.54 8.09 0.06
C THR A 34 2.57 7.13 -1.13
N LEU A 35 2.08 7.57 -2.30
CA LEU A 35 2.14 6.78 -3.53
C LEU A 35 3.59 6.61 -3.99
N ARG A 36 4.37 7.70 -4.02
CA ARG A 36 5.80 7.65 -4.37
C ARG A 36 6.56 6.70 -3.46
N ASP A 37 6.36 6.79 -2.16
CA ASP A 37 7.04 5.91 -1.18
C ASP A 37 6.62 4.45 -1.37
N SER A 38 5.35 4.19 -1.68
CA SER A 38 4.85 2.84 -1.98
C SER A 38 5.46 2.27 -3.26
N PHE A 39 5.59 3.07 -4.32
CA PHE A 39 6.26 2.64 -5.56
C PHE A 39 7.76 2.46 -5.38
N ALA A 40 8.43 3.33 -4.62
CA ALA A 40 9.84 3.16 -4.28
C ALA A 40 10.09 1.91 -3.44
N ALA A 41 9.17 1.57 -2.53
CA ALA A 41 9.24 0.33 -1.75
C ALA A 41 9.03 -0.93 -2.62
N ALA A 42 8.22 -0.84 -3.68
CA ALA A 42 8.03 -1.94 -4.63
C ALA A 42 9.32 -2.26 -5.40
N ASP A 43 10.11 -1.26 -5.79
CA ASP A 43 11.44 -1.45 -6.42
C ASP A 43 12.50 -2.00 -5.45
N THR A 44 12.27 -1.90 -4.13
CA THR A 44 13.14 -2.51 -3.10
C THR A 44 12.66 -3.88 -2.64
N THR A 45 11.63 -4.45 -3.26
CA THR A 45 11.46 -5.90 -3.20
C THR A 45 12.57 -6.46 -4.08
N GLU A 46 13.78 -6.54 -3.50
CA GLU A 46 14.82 -7.39 -4.03
C GLU A 46 14.14 -8.72 -4.30
N GLU A 47 14.06 -9.03 -5.59
CA GLU A 47 13.96 -10.37 -6.14
C GLU A 47 15.25 -11.11 -5.72
N SER A 48 15.46 -11.22 -4.41
CA SER A 48 16.47 -12.10 -3.82
C SER A 48 15.89 -13.49 -3.95
N ASP A 49 15.92 -14.01 -5.17
CA ASP A 49 16.17 -15.43 -5.44
C ASP A 49 15.32 -16.40 -4.60
N ARG A 50 14.07 -16.04 -4.32
CA ARG A 50 13.13 -16.96 -3.72
C ARG A 50 12.58 -17.78 -4.87
N SER A 51 13.25 -18.90 -5.09
CA SER A 51 12.75 -20.00 -5.92
C SER A 51 11.25 -20.11 -5.68
N ILE A 52 10.45 -20.30 -6.73
CA ILE A 52 9.01 -20.59 -6.64
C ILE A 52 8.72 -21.78 -5.71
N GLN A 53 9.76 -22.54 -5.33
CA GLN A 53 9.76 -23.60 -4.32
C GLN A 53 9.74 -23.12 -2.86
N ASP A 54 9.85 -21.82 -2.57
CA ASP A 54 9.69 -21.26 -1.21
C ASP A 54 8.18 -21.19 -0.87
N SER A 55 7.56 -22.37 -0.93
CA SER A 55 6.14 -22.68 -0.72
C SER A 55 5.75 -22.68 0.76
N ASP A 56 6.70 -22.38 1.65
CA ASP A 56 6.54 -22.37 3.11
C ASP A 56 5.46 -21.41 3.60
N LEU A 57 4.95 -20.54 2.73
CA LEU A 57 3.98 -19.50 3.06
C LEU A 57 2.56 -19.78 2.53
N ILE A 58 2.37 -20.71 1.58
CA ILE A 58 1.07 -21.07 1.00
C ILE A 58 1.06 -22.57 0.66
N GLY A 59 0.27 -23.35 1.42
CA GLY A 59 0.14 -24.79 1.20
C GLY A 59 -0.67 -25.49 2.29
N ASP A 60 -1.00 -26.77 2.08
CA ASP A 60 -1.57 -27.63 3.10
C ASP A 60 -0.43 -28.28 3.92
N TYR A 61 -0.60 -28.33 5.24
CA TYR A 61 0.40 -28.95 6.11
C TYR A 61 0.38 -30.48 5.95
N ASN A 62 1.50 -31.05 5.53
CA ASN A 62 1.64 -32.50 5.39
C ASN A 62 2.14 -33.13 6.70
N PHE A 63 1.25 -33.82 7.42
CA PHE A 63 1.58 -34.48 8.69
C PHE A 63 2.65 -35.59 8.58
N ARG A 64 2.86 -36.14 7.38
CA ARG A 64 3.83 -37.23 7.16
C ARG A 64 5.26 -36.68 7.06
N THR A 65 5.46 -35.56 6.35
CA THR A 65 6.77 -34.92 6.15
C THR A 65 7.04 -33.79 7.13
N GLN A 66 6.01 -33.34 7.87
CA GLN A 66 6.03 -32.18 8.78
C GLN A 66 6.34 -30.84 8.09
N GLN A 67 6.07 -30.75 6.79
CA GLN A 67 6.33 -29.57 5.96
C GLN A 67 5.03 -29.05 5.33
N PHE A 68 4.99 -27.76 4.96
CA PHE A 68 3.91 -27.17 4.17
C PHE A 68 4.16 -27.47 2.69
N ASP A 69 3.18 -28.06 2.01
CA ASP A 69 3.24 -28.34 0.58
C ASP A 69 2.17 -27.53 -0.16
N SER A 70 2.54 -26.90 -1.28
CA SER A 70 1.65 -26.14 -2.17
C SER A 70 0.63 -27.02 -2.93
N GLY A 71 0.58 -28.33 -2.64
CA GLY A 71 -0.25 -29.30 -3.33
C GLY A 71 0.39 -29.83 -4.62
N THR A 72 1.67 -29.54 -4.81
CA THR A 72 2.46 -30.04 -5.94
C THR A 72 3.04 -31.41 -5.65
N ASP A 73 3.26 -31.73 -4.36
CA ASP A 73 3.65 -33.05 -3.89
C ASP A 73 2.91 -33.46 -2.60
N PRO A 74 1.58 -33.66 -2.67
CA PRO A 74 0.74 -33.92 -1.49
C PRO A 74 1.12 -35.19 -0.73
N ALA A 75 1.95 -36.03 -1.33
CA ALA A 75 2.42 -37.24 -0.71
C ALA A 75 3.95 -37.37 -0.74
N GLY A 76 4.72 -36.28 -0.86
CA GLY A 76 6.18 -36.24 -0.69
C GLY A 76 6.93 -37.33 -1.47
N TRP A 77 6.58 -37.60 -2.73
CA TRP A 77 7.20 -38.65 -3.57
C TRP A 77 8.23 -38.10 -4.56
N TYR A 78 8.24 -36.79 -4.81
CA TYR A 78 9.10 -36.14 -5.80
C TYR A 78 10.30 -35.47 -5.13
N GLU A 79 10.79 -36.04 -4.03
CA GLU A 79 12.17 -35.83 -3.64
C GLU A 79 13.04 -36.42 -4.76
N ASP A 80 13.40 -35.56 -5.72
CA ASP A 80 14.47 -35.86 -6.66
C ASP A 80 15.77 -35.98 -5.86
N GLU A 81 16.08 -37.18 -5.39
CA GLU A 81 17.45 -37.56 -5.03
C GLU A 81 18.28 -37.63 -6.33
N PRO A 82 19.58 -37.24 -6.36
CA PRO A 82 20.33 -36.21 -5.64
C PRO A 82 20.90 -35.08 -6.54
#